data_AF-A0A1Y1WE40-F1
#
_entry.id   AF-A0A1Y1WE40-F1
#
_cell.length_a   1.000
_cell.length_b   1.000
_cell.length_c   1.000
_cell.angle_alpha   90.00
_cell.angle_beta   90.00
_cell.angle_gamma   90.00
#
_symmetry.space_group_name_H-M   'P 1'
#
loop_
_entity.id
_entity.type
_entity.pdbx_description
1 polymer ?
#
loop_
_entity_poly.entity_id
_entity_poly.type
_entity_poly.pdbx_seq_one_letter_code
_entity_poly.pdbx_strand_id
1 'polypeptide(L)'
;MQQQVQRIVNEARRRPKAAHVAPEGALGKISVISARNPKQVIQVARQHAGSVSAHDRQHSPQPGDLGGIFAGLGDARNPAIERRKTLRSIESVYNAVLRMEQLMREQVRTAGQCRPPGRTHLAGADIAWNEIEAAQPISNTYPHALVRFLSFAKGKRIIPRLVHHLSIDQVLALTTTIIANFESLDVCRFATYNAGAAAAKQREETDLFMQAVMPPALAFLADTSLQIVNGLFALFMERNNVAWVARTKPALGFLSMFLGRTEMLKQTMQFPSADSPELYQAAELYNHLFQSLRGGFVAIFPPAQQQIDLHQPAMGLMEDVHAWQFLATLAISASVDQQHVLVAEVREKVLEKVQLANSGRVPVEIAAALTANVNLFLNALGLDASQVAM
;
A
#
# COMPACT_ATOMS: atom_id res chain seq x y z
N MET A 1 -20.92 38.08 64.21
CA MET A 1 -20.45 36.93 63.40
C MET A 1 -21.43 35.75 63.33
N GLN A 2 -22.16 35.38 64.38
CA GLN A 2 -23.10 34.23 64.33
C GLN A 2 -24.27 34.39 63.34
N GLN A 3 -24.82 35.61 63.18
CA GLN A 3 -25.93 35.85 62.24
C GLN A 3 -25.52 35.76 60.76
N GLN A 4 -24.25 35.95 60.44
CA GLN A 4 -23.74 35.87 59.06
C GLN A 4 -23.51 34.41 58.64
N VAL A 5 -23.07 33.56 59.57
CA VAL A 5 -22.95 32.11 59.36
C VAL A 5 -24.32 31.45 59.17
N GLN A 6 -25.34 31.87 59.93
CA GLN A 6 -26.71 31.36 59.75
C GLN A 6 -27.34 31.74 58.41
N ARG A 7 -27.01 32.90 57.84
CA ARG A 7 -27.46 33.26 56.49
C ARG A 7 -26.82 32.37 55.42
N ILE A 8 -25.52 32.11 55.52
CA ILE A 8 -24.79 31.26 54.58
C ILE A 8 -25.27 29.80 54.63
N VAL A 9 -25.56 29.29 55.83
CA VAL A 9 -26.08 27.91 56.01
C VAL A 9 -27.51 27.77 55.45
N ASN A 10 -28.34 28.80 55.57
CA ASN A 10 -29.70 28.81 55.02
C ASN A 10 -29.70 28.97 53.49
N GLU A 11 -28.73 29.69 52.91
CA GLU A 11 -28.52 29.76 51.46
C GLU A 11 -28.01 28.43 50.87
N ALA A 12 -27.12 27.73 51.59
CA ALA A 12 -26.64 26.41 51.19
C ALA A 12 -27.75 25.35 51.21
N ARG A 13 -28.70 25.43 52.15
CA ARG A 13 -29.88 24.53 52.20
C ARG A 13 -30.91 24.81 51.10
N ARG A 14 -30.91 25.99 50.49
CA ARG A 14 -31.86 26.38 49.43
C ARG A 14 -31.37 26.09 48.01
N ARG A 15 -30.16 25.56 47.82
CA ARG A 15 -29.73 25.09 46.49
C ARG A 15 -30.55 23.86 46.09
N PRO A 16 -31.35 23.91 45.02
CA PRO A 16 -31.98 22.71 44.50
C PRO A 16 -30.88 21.72 44.06
N LYS A 17 -30.97 20.46 44.52
CA LYS A 17 -30.14 19.37 44.00
C LYS A 17 -30.31 19.38 42.48
N ALA A 18 -29.21 19.51 41.75
CA ALA A 18 -29.20 19.63 40.29
C ALA A 18 -30.09 18.53 39.69
N ALA A 19 -31.22 18.95 39.12
CA ALA A 19 -32.16 18.05 38.48
C ALA A 19 -31.45 17.43 37.29
N HIS A 20 -31.21 16.11 37.36
CA HIS A 20 -30.80 15.33 36.21
C HIS A 20 -31.98 15.28 35.22
N VAL A 21 -32.06 16.27 34.33
CA VAL A 21 -32.98 16.23 33.21
C VAL A 21 -32.30 15.40 32.11
N ALA A 22 -32.74 14.15 31.99
CA ALA A 22 -32.47 13.34 30.81
C ALA A 22 -33.54 13.68 29.76
N PRO A 23 -33.22 14.37 28.66
CA PRO A 23 -34.13 14.39 27.52
C PRO A 23 -34.16 12.99 26.91
N GLU A 24 -35.35 12.39 26.86
CA GLU A 24 -35.58 11.07 26.25
C GLU A 24 -35.04 11.06 24.82
N GLY A 25 -34.09 10.14 24.53
CA GLY A 25 -33.55 9.91 23.19
C GLY A 25 -32.03 10.11 23.03
N ALA A 26 -31.30 10.61 24.03
CA ALA A 26 -29.84 10.74 23.96
C ALA A 26 -29.10 9.61 24.71
N LEU A 27 -28.34 8.80 23.96
CA LEU A 27 -27.41 7.81 24.52
C LEU A 27 -26.22 8.51 25.21
N GLY A 28 -26.36 8.85 26.49
CA GLY A 28 -25.26 9.30 27.36
C GLY A 28 -25.63 10.37 28.39
N LYS A 29 -25.03 10.30 29.59
CA LYS A 29 -25.25 11.28 30.68
C LYS A 29 -24.37 12.52 30.47
N ILE A 30 -24.99 13.69 30.30
CA ILE A 30 -24.29 14.98 30.19
C ILE A 30 -24.06 15.54 31.60
N SER A 31 -22.79 15.75 31.98
CA SER A 31 -22.43 16.43 33.24
C SER A 31 -22.43 17.94 33.02
N VAL A 32 -23.34 18.66 33.68
CA VAL A 32 -23.47 20.12 33.57
C VAL A 32 -22.55 20.78 34.61
N ILE A 33 -21.26 20.92 34.29
CA ILE A 33 -20.32 21.67 35.14
C ILE A 33 -20.02 23.07 34.57
N SER A 34 -20.38 23.38 33.32
CA SER A 34 -20.26 24.75 32.78
C SER A 34 -21.19 25.00 31.59
N ALA A 35 -21.98 26.08 31.64
CA ALA A 35 -23.01 26.42 30.65
C ALA A 35 -22.47 26.86 29.28
N ARG A 36 -21.14 27.05 29.14
CA ARG A 36 -20.57 27.68 27.94
C ARG A 36 -19.88 26.74 26.95
N ASN A 37 -19.70 25.46 27.26
CA ASN A 37 -19.28 24.41 26.31
C ASN A 37 -19.27 23.01 26.99
N PRO A 38 -20.37 22.24 26.96
CA PRO A 38 -20.38 20.90 27.53
C PRO A 38 -19.62 19.92 26.61
N LYS A 39 -18.52 19.34 27.11
CA LYS A 39 -17.82 18.23 26.44
C LYS A 39 -18.42 16.90 26.89
N GLN A 40 -18.73 16.02 25.94
CA GLN A 40 -19.16 14.65 26.22
C GLN A 40 -17.99 13.85 26.78
N VAL A 41 -18.11 13.38 28.01
CA VAL A 41 -17.14 12.47 28.63
C VAL A 41 -17.73 11.06 28.54
N ILE A 42 -17.06 10.18 27.79
CA ILE A 42 -17.43 8.77 27.68
C ILE A 42 -16.94 8.06 28.95
N GLN A 43 -17.87 7.60 29.79
CA GLN A 43 -17.57 6.71 30.91
C GLN A 43 -17.62 5.26 30.44
N VAL A 44 -16.47 4.58 30.39
CA VAL A 44 -16.41 3.12 30.23
C VAL A 44 -16.61 2.49 31.59
N ALA A 45 -17.73 1.78 31.77
CA ALA A 45 -18.02 1.05 33.00
C ALA A 45 -17.06 -0.14 33.14
N ARG A 46 -16.19 -0.09 34.16
CA ARG A 46 -15.45 -1.27 34.63
C ARG A 46 -16.39 -2.05 35.56
N GLN A 47 -16.78 -3.26 35.15
CA GLN A 47 -17.60 -4.14 35.96
C GLN A 47 -16.84 -4.53 37.24
N HIS A 48 -17.42 -4.20 38.40
CA HIS A 48 -16.97 -4.68 39.71
C HIS A 48 -17.74 -5.95 40.06
N ALA A 49 -17.02 -7.07 40.21
CA ALA A 49 -17.45 -8.21 41.01
C ALA A 49 -17.11 -7.96 42.49
N GLY A 50 -17.94 -8.49 43.38
CA GLY A 50 -18.17 -7.99 44.74
C GLY A 50 -17.20 -8.40 45.85
N SER A 51 -17.48 -7.72 46.96
CA SER A 51 -17.00 -7.75 48.34
C SER A 51 -16.46 -9.05 48.96
N VAL A 52 -15.37 -8.90 49.73
CA VAL A 52 -15.25 -9.42 51.11
C VAL A 52 -14.28 -8.56 51.94
N SER A 53 -14.60 -8.40 53.23
CA SER A 53 -14.06 -7.43 54.19
C SER A 53 -12.77 -7.87 54.93
N ALA A 54 -11.98 -6.86 55.34
CA ALA A 54 -11.16 -6.67 56.57
C ALA A 54 -10.36 -7.86 57.17
N HIS A 55 -9.04 -7.71 57.38
CA HIS A 55 -8.37 -7.16 58.60
C HIS A 55 -6.82 -7.33 58.55
N ASP A 56 -6.12 -6.31 59.04
CA ASP A 56 -4.85 -6.27 59.80
C ASP A 56 -3.53 -6.97 59.33
N ARG A 57 -2.44 -6.15 59.41
CA ARG A 57 -1.04 -6.43 59.76
C ARG A 57 0.08 -6.13 58.76
N GLN A 58 0.96 -5.25 59.24
CA GLN A 58 2.27 -4.85 58.76
C GLN A 58 3.27 -6.02 58.70
N HIS A 59 4.08 -6.07 57.64
CA HIS A 59 5.52 -6.34 57.70
C HIS A 59 6.16 -6.08 56.32
N SER A 60 7.11 -5.16 56.26
CA SER A 60 8.02 -4.86 55.13
C SER A 60 8.95 -6.06 54.82
N PRO A 61 9.54 -6.24 53.61
CA PRO A 61 10.55 -5.30 53.07
C PRO A 61 10.59 -5.13 51.52
N GLN A 62 11.14 -4.01 51.03
CA GLN A 62 11.77 -3.90 49.69
C GLN A 62 13.04 -4.80 49.67
N PRO A 63 13.52 -5.37 48.55
CA PRO A 63 13.75 -4.68 47.25
C PRO A 63 13.57 -5.57 45.99
N GLY A 64 13.70 -5.00 44.79
CA GLY A 64 14.00 -5.80 43.58
C GLY A 64 13.12 -5.50 42.36
N ASP A 65 13.48 -4.44 41.64
CA ASP A 65 13.77 -4.45 40.20
C ASP A 65 13.16 -5.56 39.31
N LEU A 66 11.83 -5.65 39.28
CA LEU A 66 11.08 -6.43 38.27
C LEU A 66 10.01 -5.56 37.56
N GLY A 67 10.18 -4.24 37.65
CA GLY A 67 9.38 -3.23 36.94
C GLY A 67 9.79 -2.99 35.47
N GLY A 68 10.77 -3.74 34.95
CA GLY A 68 11.37 -3.52 33.62
C GLY A 68 10.80 -4.32 32.46
N ILE A 69 9.88 -5.27 32.66
CA ILE A 69 9.49 -6.22 31.60
C ILE A 69 8.06 -6.01 31.07
N PHE A 70 7.22 -5.23 31.76
CA PHE A 70 5.84 -4.94 31.32
C PHE A 70 5.56 -3.45 31.07
N ALA A 71 6.59 -2.62 30.93
CA ALA A 71 6.48 -1.25 30.41
C ALA A 71 6.44 -1.19 28.85
N GLY A 72 6.50 -2.35 28.18
CA GLY A 72 6.58 -2.45 26.71
C GLY A 72 5.28 -2.80 25.97
N LEU A 73 4.16 -3.00 26.67
CA LEU A 73 2.89 -3.42 26.06
C LEU A 73 1.74 -2.42 26.27
N GLY A 74 2.07 -1.23 26.78
CA GLY A 74 1.10 -0.15 27.04
C GLY A 74 0.97 0.90 25.93
N ASP A 75 1.82 0.86 24.90
CA ASP A 75 1.70 1.75 23.74
C ASP A 75 0.81 1.11 22.66
N ALA A 76 -0.37 0.65 23.08
CA ALA A 76 -1.51 0.41 22.19
C ALA A 76 -2.05 1.77 21.69
N ARG A 77 -1.14 2.42 20.94
CA ARG A 77 -1.24 3.45 19.91
C ARG A 77 -2.63 4.02 19.71
N ASN A 78 -2.82 5.22 20.26
CA ASN A 78 -3.83 6.13 19.74
C ASN A 78 -3.50 6.38 18.24
N PRO A 79 -4.36 5.99 17.28
CA PRO A 79 -4.07 6.12 15.85
C PRO A 79 -3.81 7.57 15.44
N ALA A 80 -4.33 8.53 16.21
CA ALA A 80 -4.04 9.94 16.01
C ALA A 80 -2.58 10.33 16.31
N ILE A 81 -1.94 9.69 17.30
CA ILE A 81 -0.54 9.94 17.66
C ILE A 81 0.38 9.35 16.57
N GLU A 82 0.10 8.13 16.14
CA GLU A 82 0.86 7.50 15.05
C GLU A 82 0.75 8.28 13.76
N ARG A 83 -0.47 8.70 13.38
CA ARG A 83 -0.70 9.57 12.22
C ARG A 83 0.11 10.86 12.31
N ARG A 84 0.15 11.49 13.48
CA ARG A 84 0.97 12.69 13.70
C ARG A 84 2.46 12.39 13.60
N LYS A 85 2.93 11.25 14.11
CA LYS A 85 4.33 10.80 13.95
C LYS A 85 4.68 10.64 12.47
N THR A 86 3.85 9.93 11.70
CA THR A 86 4.08 9.72 10.26
C THR A 86 4.10 11.04 9.49
N LEU A 87 3.17 11.97 9.77
CA LEU A 87 3.18 13.29 9.11
C LEU A 87 4.44 14.09 9.44
N ARG A 88 4.94 14.04 10.68
CA ARG A 88 6.21 14.69 11.05
C ARG A 88 7.40 14.05 10.34
N SER A 89 7.44 12.72 10.26
CA SER A 89 8.48 11.99 9.52
C SER A 89 8.47 12.39 8.04
N ILE A 90 7.29 12.49 7.39
CA ILE A 90 7.17 12.99 6.02
C ILE A 90 7.77 14.40 5.88
N GLU A 91 7.44 15.34 6.76
CA GLU A 91 8.05 16.68 6.71
C GLU A 91 9.56 16.66 6.94
N SER A 92 10.04 15.81 7.86
CA SER A 92 11.48 15.61 8.13
C SER A 92 12.23 15.14 6.87
N VAL A 93 11.69 14.12 6.19
CA VAL A 93 12.23 13.57 4.94
C VAL A 93 12.22 14.62 3.83
N TYR A 94 11.13 15.38 3.67
CA TYR A 94 11.07 16.46 2.68
C TYR A 94 12.11 17.54 2.93
N ASN A 95 12.26 17.98 4.18
CA ASN A 95 13.27 18.97 4.56
C ASN A 95 14.70 18.45 4.38
N ALA A 96 14.94 17.16 4.62
CA ALA A 96 16.23 16.52 4.34
C ALA A 96 16.52 16.51 2.83
N VAL A 97 15.59 16.04 2.00
CA VAL A 97 15.75 15.99 0.53
C VAL A 97 15.94 17.37 -0.08
N LEU A 98 15.14 18.36 0.33
CA LEU A 98 15.29 19.74 -0.16
C LEU A 98 16.64 20.34 0.21
N ARG A 99 17.15 20.07 1.42
CA ARG A 99 18.49 20.50 1.84
C ARG A 99 19.58 19.81 1.00
N MET A 100 19.44 18.51 0.75
CA MET A 100 20.38 17.77 -0.09
C MET A 100 20.44 18.32 -1.52
N GLU A 101 19.28 18.54 -2.16
CA GLU A 101 19.21 19.12 -3.50
C GLU A 101 19.75 20.55 -3.55
N GLN A 102 19.49 21.35 -2.52
CA GLN A 102 20.02 22.71 -2.43
C GLN A 102 21.56 22.71 -2.34
N LEU A 103 22.13 21.83 -1.50
CA LEU A 103 23.58 21.64 -1.41
C LEU A 103 24.18 21.21 -2.75
N MET A 104 23.51 20.33 -3.49
CA MET A 104 23.95 19.93 -4.83
C MET A 104 23.94 21.11 -5.82
N ARG A 105 22.88 21.94 -5.80
CA ARG A 105 22.80 23.14 -6.65
C ARG A 105 23.88 24.16 -6.30
N GLU A 106 24.13 24.38 -5.02
CA GLU A 106 25.18 25.28 -4.53
C GLU A 106 26.58 24.77 -4.91
N GLN A 107 26.82 23.46 -4.81
CA GLN A 107 28.07 22.83 -5.24
C GLN A 107 28.32 23.01 -6.75
N VAL A 108 27.30 22.75 -7.58
CA VAL A 108 27.41 22.96 -9.03
C VAL A 108 27.69 24.43 -9.36
N ARG A 109 27.05 25.37 -8.66
CA ARG A 109 27.27 26.81 -8.85
C ARG A 109 28.66 27.29 -8.42
N THR A 110 29.24 26.70 -7.37
CA THR A 110 30.50 27.17 -6.78
C THR A 110 31.73 26.49 -7.36
N ALA A 111 31.64 25.19 -7.70
CA ALA A 111 32.80 24.40 -8.10
C ALA A 111 32.90 24.15 -9.61
N GLY A 112 31.86 24.46 -10.40
CA GLY A 112 31.85 24.21 -11.86
C GLY A 112 32.01 22.75 -12.29
N GLN A 113 32.14 21.81 -11.34
CA GLN A 113 32.31 20.38 -11.53
C GLN A 113 31.49 19.63 -10.47
N CYS A 114 30.98 18.45 -10.84
CA CYS A 114 30.33 17.51 -9.92
C CYS A 114 31.38 16.87 -8.99
N ARG A 115 31.63 17.48 -7.83
CA ARG A 115 32.41 16.86 -6.75
C ARG A 115 31.58 15.75 -6.08
N PRO A 116 32.19 14.66 -5.57
CA PRO A 116 31.46 13.66 -4.77
C PRO A 116 30.69 14.29 -3.61
N PRO A 117 29.58 13.65 -3.17
CA PRO A 117 28.70 14.19 -2.14
C PRO A 117 29.49 14.53 -0.86
N GLY A 118 29.34 15.77 -0.40
CA GLY A 118 29.98 16.23 0.83
C GLY A 118 29.42 15.51 2.07
N ARG A 119 30.16 15.54 3.19
CA ARG A 119 29.74 14.94 4.47
C ARG A 119 28.35 15.38 4.94
N THR A 120 27.97 16.63 4.67
CA THR A 120 26.65 17.19 5.01
C THR A 120 25.52 16.61 4.17
N HIS A 121 25.79 16.27 2.91
CA HIS A 121 24.83 15.60 2.02
C HIS A 121 24.59 14.15 2.49
N LEU A 122 25.65 13.41 2.78
CA LEU A 122 25.58 12.03 3.31
C LEU A 122 24.81 11.97 4.63
N ALA A 123 25.09 12.88 5.56
CA ALA A 123 24.34 12.96 6.82
C ALA A 123 22.84 13.27 6.60
N GLY A 124 22.51 14.06 5.56
CA GLY A 124 21.12 14.31 5.18
C GLY A 124 20.42 13.06 4.64
N ALA A 125 21.11 12.23 3.87
CA ALA A 125 20.60 10.97 3.35
C ALA A 125 20.36 9.97 4.48
N ASP A 126 21.27 9.87 5.44
CA ASP A 126 21.13 9.01 6.61
C ASP A 126 19.92 9.41 7.47
N ILE A 127 19.71 10.72 7.69
CA ILE A 127 18.53 11.23 8.39
C ILE A 127 17.25 10.83 7.64
N ALA A 128 17.21 11.05 6.32
CA ALA A 128 16.04 10.70 5.52
C ALA A 128 15.75 9.19 5.55
N TRP A 129 16.79 8.36 5.49
CA TRP A 129 16.67 6.91 5.55
C TRP A 129 16.14 6.43 6.91
N ASN A 130 16.69 6.96 8.01
CA ASN A 130 16.28 6.60 9.36
C ASN A 130 14.82 6.99 9.65
N GLU A 131 14.37 8.12 9.13
CA GLU A 131 13.00 8.64 9.32
C GLU A 131 11.92 7.83 8.60
N ILE A 132 12.27 7.19 7.48
CA ILE A 132 11.33 6.32 6.73
C ILE A 132 11.16 4.98 7.44
N GLU A 133 12.12 4.62 8.29
CA GLU A 133 12.10 3.37 9.06
C GLU A 133 11.91 2.14 8.14
N ALA A 134 12.39 2.20 6.89
CA ALA A 134 12.22 1.15 5.88
C ALA A 134 12.97 -0.15 6.24
N ALA A 135 14.10 -0.04 6.94
CA ALA A 135 14.92 -1.18 7.36
C ALA A 135 14.44 -1.84 8.68
N GLN A 136 13.29 -1.42 9.24
CA GLN A 136 12.79 -2.07 10.44
C GLN A 136 12.32 -3.50 10.14
N PRO A 137 12.53 -4.45 11.07
CA PRO A 137 12.06 -5.81 10.87
C PRO A 137 10.53 -5.83 10.80
N ILE A 138 10.01 -6.51 9.77
CA ILE A 138 8.59 -6.56 9.38
C ILE A 138 7.66 -6.95 10.55
N SER A 139 8.17 -7.67 11.55
CA SER A 139 7.41 -8.20 12.68
C SER A 139 7.16 -7.21 13.83
N ASN A 140 7.82 -6.06 13.88
CA ASN A 140 7.79 -5.20 15.08
C ASN A 140 6.59 -4.24 15.12
N THR A 141 5.94 -3.98 13.98
CA THR A 141 4.88 -2.96 13.91
C THR A 141 3.94 -3.24 12.74
N TYR A 142 2.66 -3.46 13.05
CA TYR A 142 1.59 -3.60 12.06
C TYR A 142 0.64 -2.40 12.10
N PRO A 143 0.32 -1.74 10.96
CA PRO A 143 1.00 -1.85 9.67
C PRO A 143 2.43 -1.30 9.74
N HIS A 144 3.33 -1.77 8.86
CA HIS A 144 4.73 -1.34 8.80
C HIS A 144 4.87 0.17 8.64
N ALA A 145 5.93 0.78 9.18
CA ALA A 145 6.15 2.24 9.13
C ALA A 145 6.13 2.79 7.69
N LEU A 146 6.79 2.09 6.77
CA LEU A 146 6.80 2.41 5.34
C LEU A 146 5.38 2.38 4.72
N VAL A 147 4.55 1.40 5.08
CA VAL A 147 3.17 1.28 4.56
C VAL A 147 2.35 2.50 4.99
N ARG A 148 2.51 2.95 6.24
CA ARG A 148 1.86 4.17 6.73
C ARG A 148 2.38 5.41 6.02
N PHE A 149 3.70 5.48 5.81
CA PHE A 149 4.33 6.58 5.09
C PHE A 149 3.77 6.69 3.67
N LEU A 150 3.63 5.55 2.99
CA LEU A 150 3.08 5.46 1.65
C LEU A 150 1.57 5.70 1.60
N SER A 151 0.81 5.55 2.70
CA SER A 151 -0.64 5.87 2.71
C SER A 151 -0.97 7.36 2.49
N PHE A 152 0.03 8.25 2.50
CA PHE A 152 -0.14 9.67 2.22
C PHE A 152 0.41 10.01 0.83
N ALA A 153 -0.38 10.73 0.02
CA ALA A 153 0.04 11.23 -1.29
C ALA A 153 1.39 11.98 -1.28
N LYS A 154 1.66 12.77 -0.23
CA LYS A 154 2.94 13.47 -0.05
C LYS A 154 4.10 12.48 0.15
N GLY A 155 3.90 11.42 0.92
CA GLY A 155 4.88 10.34 1.09
C GLY A 155 5.19 9.61 -0.23
N LYS A 156 4.17 9.34 -1.06
CA LYS A 156 4.36 8.72 -2.38
C LYS A 156 5.18 9.61 -3.33
N ARG A 157 4.91 10.92 -3.37
CA ARG A 157 5.57 11.88 -4.28
C ARG A 157 7.05 12.13 -4.00
N ILE A 158 7.53 11.89 -2.77
CA ILE A 158 8.95 12.09 -2.43
C ILE A 158 9.82 10.91 -2.83
N ILE A 159 9.25 9.71 -3.03
CA ILE A 159 10.00 8.49 -3.33
C ILE A 159 10.95 8.62 -4.53
N PRO A 160 10.52 9.12 -5.72
CA PRO A 160 11.45 9.28 -6.84
C PRO A 160 12.68 10.12 -6.50
N ARG A 161 12.46 11.24 -5.80
CA ARG A 161 13.52 12.19 -5.43
C ARG A 161 14.44 11.61 -4.37
N LEU A 162 13.87 10.89 -3.42
CA LEU A 162 14.61 10.21 -2.37
C LEU A 162 15.53 9.13 -2.96
N VAL A 163 15.02 8.28 -3.86
CA VAL A 163 15.76 7.15 -4.44
C VAL A 163 17.07 7.62 -5.11
N HIS A 164 17.09 8.81 -5.71
CA HIS A 164 18.33 9.39 -6.29
C HIS A 164 19.43 9.70 -5.27
N HIS A 165 19.11 9.77 -3.98
CA HIS A 165 20.06 10.05 -2.91
C HIS A 165 20.35 8.82 -2.03
N LEU A 166 19.67 7.70 -2.27
CA LEU A 166 19.85 6.46 -1.54
C LEU A 166 20.95 5.60 -2.18
N SER A 167 21.59 4.75 -1.37
CA SER A 167 22.48 3.71 -1.88
C SER A 167 21.68 2.56 -2.51
N ILE A 168 22.35 1.76 -3.36
CA ILE A 168 21.73 0.59 -4.00
C ILE A 168 21.16 -0.38 -2.95
N ASP A 169 21.87 -0.61 -1.85
CA ASP A 169 21.41 -1.46 -0.75
C ASP A 169 20.16 -0.91 -0.05
N GLN A 170 20.08 0.42 0.10
CA GLN A 170 18.90 1.09 0.66
C GLN A 170 17.70 1.00 -0.30
N VAL A 171 17.93 1.15 -1.62
CA VAL A 171 16.88 0.98 -2.63
C VAL A 171 16.39 -0.47 -2.67
N LEU A 172 17.30 -1.45 -2.53
CA LEU A 172 16.95 -2.86 -2.38
C LEU A 172 16.09 -3.08 -1.14
N ALA A 173 16.49 -2.56 0.02
CA ALA A 173 15.73 -2.69 1.26
C ALA A 173 14.35 -2.03 1.16
N LEU A 174 14.26 -0.85 0.53
CA LEU A 174 13.00 -0.16 0.27
C LEU A 174 12.07 -1.01 -0.61
N THR A 175 12.59 -1.51 -1.73
CA THR A 175 11.85 -2.31 -2.71
C THR A 175 11.39 -3.64 -2.10
N THR A 176 12.28 -4.32 -1.37
CA THR A 176 11.99 -5.54 -0.59
C THR A 176 10.85 -5.30 0.39
N THR A 177 10.87 -4.19 1.11
CA THR A 177 9.85 -3.88 2.12
C THR A 177 8.50 -3.56 1.50
N ILE A 178 8.48 -2.89 0.34
CA ILE A 178 7.26 -2.65 -0.45
C ILE A 178 6.66 -3.97 -0.91
N ILE A 179 7.48 -4.85 -1.48
CA ILE A 179 7.08 -6.18 -1.99
C ILE A 179 6.57 -7.08 -0.85
N ALA A 180 7.26 -7.11 0.29
CA ALA A 180 6.90 -7.95 1.42
C ALA A 180 5.60 -7.52 2.12
N ASN A 181 5.24 -6.24 2.04
CA ASN A 181 4.03 -5.69 2.66
C ASN A 181 2.98 -5.28 1.62
N PHE A 182 3.05 -5.84 0.42
CA PHE A 182 2.27 -5.37 -0.72
C PHE A 182 0.76 -5.48 -0.47
N GLU A 183 0.30 -6.58 0.14
CA GLU A 183 -1.12 -6.78 0.51
C GLU A 183 -1.67 -5.68 1.45
N SER A 184 -0.81 -5.13 2.32
CA SER A 184 -1.22 -4.12 3.30
C SER A 184 -1.29 -2.70 2.76
N LEU A 185 -0.75 -2.46 1.55
CA LEU A 185 -0.77 -1.15 0.92
C LEU A 185 -2.20 -0.69 0.66
N ASP A 186 -2.44 0.60 0.85
CA ASP A 186 -3.72 1.23 0.55
C ASP A 186 -4.12 0.96 -0.90
N VAL A 187 -3.18 1.08 -1.84
CA VAL A 187 -3.36 0.86 -3.28
C VAL A 187 -3.89 -0.55 -3.62
N CYS A 188 -3.53 -1.55 -2.82
CA CYS A 188 -3.90 -2.93 -3.08
C CYS A 188 -5.29 -3.28 -2.56
N ARG A 189 -5.86 -2.44 -1.70
CA ARG A 189 -7.25 -2.59 -1.29
C ARG A 189 -8.11 -2.38 -2.51
N PHE A 190 -8.66 -3.49 -3.02
CA PHE A 190 -9.73 -3.46 -4.01
C PHE A 190 -10.70 -2.39 -3.59
N ALA A 191 -10.98 -1.45 -4.49
CA ALA A 191 -12.08 -0.52 -4.33
C ALA A 191 -13.28 -1.40 -3.94
N THR A 192 -13.64 -1.36 -2.67
CA THR A 192 -14.64 -2.22 -2.06
C THR A 192 -15.96 -1.78 -2.62
N TYR A 193 -16.27 -2.22 -3.85
CA TYR A 193 -17.54 -2.23 -4.60
C TYR A 193 -18.50 -1.04 -4.44
N ASN A 194 -18.03 0.08 -3.90
CA ASN A 194 -18.84 1.23 -3.59
C ASN A 194 -18.62 2.24 -4.72
N ALA A 195 -19.56 2.27 -5.65
CA ALA A 195 -19.73 3.39 -6.54
C ALA A 195 -19.82 4.68 -5.70
N GLY A 196 -18.93 5.64 -5.97
CA GLY A 196 -18.91 6.93 -5.26
C GLY A 196 -17.51 7.54 -5.08
N ALA A 197 -17.47 8.67 -4.36
CA ALA A 197 -16.27 9.49 -4.15
C ALA A 197 -15.09 8.74 -3.50
N ALA A 198 -15.36 7.69 -2.72
CA ALA A 198 -14.32 6.86 -2.11
C ALA A 198 -13.55 6.02 -3.13
N ALA A 199 -14.22 5.48 -4.16
CA ALA A 199 -13.58 4.75 -5.25
C ALA A 199 -12.76 5.68 -6.15
N ALA A 200 -13.26 6.89 -6.43
CA ALA A 200 -12.53 7.90 -7.19
C ALA A 200 -11.23 8.32 -6.48
N LYS A 201 -11.30 8.56 -5.16
CA LYS A 201 -10.12 8.87 -4.35
C LYS A 201 -9.11 7.71 -4.34
N GLN A 202 -9.59 6.47 -4.23
CA GLN A 202 -8.73 5.29 -4.26
C GLN A 202 -8.02 5.13 -5.62
N ARG A 203 -8.72 5.43 -6.72
CA ARG A 203 -8.15 5.43 -8.08
C ARG A 203 -7.06 6.49 -8.22
N GLU A 204 -7.29 7.71 -7.74
CA GLU A 204 -6.27 8.76 -7.71
C GLU A 204 -5.03 8.34 -6.91
N GLU A 205 -5.23 7.74 -5.72
CA GLU A 205 -4.14 7.25 -4.88
C GLU A 205 -3.37 6.08 -5.52
N THR A 206 -4.04 5.27 -6.35
CA THR A 206 -3.46 4.18 -7.15
C THR A 206 -2.66 4.73 -8.31
N ASP A 207 -3.21 5.69 -9.06
CA ASP A 207 -2.56 6.32 -10.20
C ASP A 207 -1.31 7.10 -9.74
N LEU A 208 -1.38 7.77 -8.60
CA LEU A 208 -0.23 8.45 -7.99
C LEU A 208 0.87 7.43 -7.61
N PHE A 209 0.50 6.28 -7.04
CA PHE A 209 1.47 5.23 -6.75
C PHE A 209 2.11 4.67 -8.02
N MET A 210 1.31 4.42 -9.07
CA MET A 210 1.77 3.96 -10.39
C MET A 210 2.72 4.97 -11.06
N GLN A 211 2.55 6.27 -10.83
CA GLN A 211 3.40 7.30 -11.43
C GLN A 211 4.65 7.63 -10.59
N ALA A 212 4.58 7.52 -9.27
CA ALA A 212 5.66 7.94 -8.38
C ALA A 212 6.49 6.78 -7.81
N VAL A 213 5.84 5.73 -7.30
CA VAL A 213 6.54 4.66 -6.55
C VAL A 213 6.92 3.50 -7.46
N MET A 214 6.05 3.15 -8.42
CA MET A 214 6.31 2.03 -9.34
C MET A 214 7.54 2.27 -10.23
N PRO A 215 7.72 3.41 -10.92
CA PRO A 215 8.84 3.58 -11.86
C PRO A 215 10.23 3.38 -11.22
N PRO A 216 10.58 3.99 -10.06
CA PRO A 216 11.88 3.75 -9.46
C PRO A 216 12.05 2.31 -8.97
N ALA A 217 10.99 1.65 -8.48
CA ALA A 217 11.06 0.24 -8.07
C ALA A 217 11.27 -0.70 -9.26
N LEU A 218 10.53 -0.49 -10.35
CA LEU A 218 10.67 -1.27 -11.58
C LEU A 218 12.02 -1.01 -12.28
N ALA A 219 12.51 0.24 -12.28
CA ALA A 219 13.84 0.58 -12.79
C ALA A 219 14.94 -0.10 -11.99
N PHE A 220 14.82 -0.16 -10.66
CA PHE A 220 15.75 -0.91 -9.83
C PHE A 220 15.72 -2.42 -10.15
N LEU A 221 14.53 -3.03 -10.23
CA LEU A 221 14.38 -4.44 -10.64
C LEU A 221 14.92 -4.69 -12.05
N ALA A 222 14.88 -3.66 -12.90
CA ALA A 222 15.42 -3.71 -14.24
C ALA A 222 16.97 -3.75 -14.27
N ASP A 223 17.66 -3.13 -13.33
CA ASP A 223 19.13 -3.13 -13.34
C ASP A 223 19.73 -4.24 -12.47
N THR A 224 18.89 -5.00 -11.77
CA THR A 224 19.28 -5.98 -10.76
C THR A 224 19.53 -7.38 -11.36
N SER A 225 20.41 -8.16 -10.72
CA SER A 225 20.71 -9.54 -11.11
C SER A 225 19.51 -10.49 -10.95
N LEU A 226 19.43 -11.53 -11.80
CA LEU A 226 18.32 -12.48 -11.78
C LEU A 226 18.14 -13.19 -10.43
N GLN A 227 19.23 -13.46 -9.71
CA GLN A 227 19.18 -14.06 -8.38
C GLN A 227 18.36 -13.23 -7.39
N ILE A 228 18.59 -11.91 -7.35
CA ILE A 228 17.85 -11.01 -6.47
C ILE A 228 16.41 -10.85 -6.96
N VAL A 229 16.20 -10.79 -8.29
CA VAL A 229 14.84 -10.73 -8.88
C VAL A 229 14.02 -11.97 -8.51
N ASN A 230 14.60 -13.18 -8.62
CA ASN A 230 13.96 -14.43 -8.20
C ASN A 230 13.68 -14.45 -6.69
N GLY A 231 14.63 -13.98 -5.87
CA GLY A 231 14.43 -13.86 -4.42
C GLY A 231 13.28 -12.92 -4.04
N LEU A 232 13.18 -11.78 -4.73
CA LEU A 232 12.08 -10.82 -4.55
C LEU A 232 10.74 -11.37 -5.08
N PHE A 233 10.77 -12.13 -6.18
CA PHE A 233 9.57 -12.78 -6.71
C PHE A 233 9.09 -13.89 -5.76
N ALA A 234 9.98 -14.73 -5.24
CA ALA A 234 9.66 -15.72 -4.20
C ALA A 234 9.06 -15.04 -2.96
N LEU A 235 9.68 -13.97 -2.47
CA LEU A 235 9.18 -13.18 -1.34
C LEU A 235 7.78 -12.59 -1.60
N PHE A 236 7.52 -12.11 -2.82
CA PHE A 236 6.21 -11.62 -3.22
C PHE A 236 5.16 -12.74 -3.12
N MET A 237 5.47 -13.94 -3.61
CA MET A 237 4.58 -15.10 -3.60
C MET A 237 4.33 -15.65 -2.19
N GLU A 238 5.34 -15.65 -1.32
CA GLU A 238 5.23 -16.19 0.04
C GLU A 238 4.48 -15.27 1.01
N ARG A 239 4.63 -13.95 0.85
CA ARG A 239 4.13 -12.96 1.83
C ARG A 239 2.76 -12.39 1.47
N ASN A 240 2.28 -12.61 0.24
CA ASN A 240 1.04 -12.01 -0.24
C ASN A 240 0.10 -13.05 -0.85
N ASN A 241 -1.20 -12.86 -0.69
CA ASN A 241 -2.18 -13.66 -1.43
C ASN A 241 -2.22 -13.24 -2.91
N VAL A 242 -1.52 -14.01 -3.75
CA VAL A 242 -1.32 -13.70 -5.18
C VAL A 242 -2.63 -13.62 -5.96
N ALA A 243 -3.59 -14.52 -5.71
CA ALA A 243 -4.88 -14.53 -6.38
C ALA A 243 -5.72 -13.27 -6.08
N TRP A 244 -5.53 -12.70 -4.89
CA TRP A 244 -6.13 -11.43 -4.50
C TRP A 244 -5.34 -10.28 -5.11
N VAL A 245 -4.03 -10.22 -4.86
CA VAL A 245 -3.16 -9.11 -5.27
C VAL A 245 -3.13 -8.93 -6.79
N ALA A 246 -3.20 -10.00 -7.57
CA ALA A 246 -3.13 -9.96 -9.04
C ALA A 246 -4.26 -9.18 -9.72
N ARG A 247 -5.36 -8.86 -9.03
CA ARG A 247 -6.42 -8.02 -9.64
C ARG A 247 -6.15 -6.52 -9.51
N THR A 248 -5.01 -6.13 -8.92
CA THR A 248 -4.60 -4.74 -8.75
C THR A 248 -3.57 -4.32 -9.82
N LYS A 249 -3.67 -3.09 -10.32
CA LYS A 249 -2.74 -2.58 -11.37
C LYS A 249 -1.25 -2.64 -10.97
N PRO A 250 -0.83 -2.24 -9.76
CA PRO A 250 0.60 -2.26 -9.42
C PRO A 250 1.14 -3.69 -9.24
N ALA A 251 0.31 -4.64 -8.81
CA ALA A 251 0.71 -6.04 -8.74
C ALA A 251 1.00 -6.61 -10.13
N LEU A 252 0.11 -6.34 -11.09
CA LEU A 252 0.30 -6.73 -12.48
C LEU A 252 1.58 -6.13 -13.04
N GLY A 253 1.91 -4.89 -12.68
CA GLY A 253 3.19 -4.27 -13.04
C GLY A 253 4.40 -5.04 -12.49
N PHE A 254 4.42 -5.36 -11.19
CA PHE A 254 5.52 -6.11 -10.59
C PHE A 254 5.63 -7.55 -11.14
N LEU A 255 4.51 -8.25 -11.26
CA LEU A 255 4.46 -9.61 -11.79
C LEU A 255 4.94 -9.66 -13.25
N SER A 256 4.45 -8.74 -14.11
CA SER A 256 4.95 -8.60 -15.48
C SER A 256 6.44 -8.30 -15.54
N MET A 257 6.95 -7.46 -14.62
CA MET A 257 8.38 -7.15 -14.56
C MET A 257 9.22 -8.37 -14.19
N PHE A 258 8.79 -9.16 -13.19
CA PHE A 258 9.48 -10.39 -12.80
C PHE A 258 9.53 -11.39 -13.97
N LEU A 259 8.40 -11.62 -14.62
CA LEU A 259 8.31 -12.53 -15.76
C LEU A 259 9.14 -12.02 -16.96
N GLY A 260 8.96 -10.75 -17.33
CA GLY A 260 9.69 -10.13 -18.44
C GLY A 260 11.21 -10.14 -18.24
N ARG A 261 11.69 -10.00 -16.99
CA ARG A 261 13.12 -10.10 -16.67
C ARG A 261 13.68 -11.49 -16.88
N THR A 262 12.96 -12.50 -16.43
CA THR A 262 13.37 -13.90 -16.62
C THR A 262 13.46 -14.23 -18.11
N GLU A 263 12.50 -13.76 -18.91
CA GLU A 263 12.44 -14.02 -20.34
C GLU A 263 13.50 -13.26 -21.14
N MET A 264 13.69 -11.97 -20.85
CA MET A 264 14.72 -11.15 -21.51
C MET A 264 16.12 -11.77 -21.31
N LEU A 265 16.39 -12.33 -20.12
CA LEU A 265 17.68 -12.95 -19.85
C LEU A 265 17.83 -14.31 -20.53
N LYS A 266 16.75 -15.11 -20.63
CA LYS A 266 16.75 -16.34 -21.46
C LYS A 266 17.10 -16.03 -22.92
N GLN A 267 16.55 -14.95 -23.48
CA GLN A 267 16.83 -14.55 -24.88
C GLN A 267 18.26 -14.04 -25.07
N THR A 268 18.82 -13.36 -24.07
CA THR A 268 20.20 -12.85 -24.11
C THR A 268 21.22 -13.99 -24.02
N MET A 269 20.90 -15.04 -23.26
CA MET A 269 21.69 -16.27 -23.15
C MET A 269 21.45 -17.15 -24.38
N GLN A 270 22.11 -16.85 -25.51
CA GLN A 270 22.03 -17.61 -26.77
C GLN A 270 22.28 -19.12 -26.62
N PHE A 271 22.95 -19.53 -25.53
CA PHE A 271 23.03 -20.90 -25.06
C PHE A 271 22.68 -20.91 -23.58
N PRO A 272 21.43 -21.20 -23.19
CA PRO A 272 21.15 -21.50 -21.79
C PRO A 272 21.96 -22.76 -21.48
N SER A 273 23.00 -22.64 -20.65
CA SER A 273 23.45 -23.82 -19.94
C SER A 273 22.20 -24.30 -19.18
N ALA A 274 21.68 -25.46 -19.57
CA ALA A 274 20.47 -26.05 -19.02
C ALA A 274 20.54 -26.23 -17.49
N ASP A 275 21.75 -26.07 -16.92
CA ASP A 275 22.07 -26.19 -15.50
C ASP A 275 22.15 -24.85 -14.75
N SER A 276 21.75 -23.72 -15.32
CA SER A 276 21.72 -22.46 -14.56
C SER A 276 20.64 -22.53 -13.45
N PRO A 277 21.04 -22.52 -12.16
CA PRO A 277 20.10 -22.69 -11.06
C PRO A 277 19.07 -21.56 -10.99
N GLU A 278 19.42 -20.37 -11.49
CA GLU A 278 18.53 -19.22 -11.55
C GLU A 278 17.37 -19.41 -12.55
N LEU A 279 17.61 -20.05 -13.69
CA LEU A 279 16.55 -20.31 -14.67
C LEU A 279 15.61 -21.41 -14.18
N TYR A 280 16.15 -22.42 -13.50
CA TYR A 280 15.34 -23.44 -12.85
C TYR A 280 14.44 -22.85 -11.76
N GLN A 281 15.00 -22.00 -10.89
CA GLN A 281 14.22 -21.30 -9.87
C GLN A 281 13.14 -20.40 -10.49
N ALA A 282 13.46 -19.68 -11.57
CA ALA A 282 12.48 -18.86 -12.28
C ALA A 282 11.33 -19.69 -12.87
N ALA A 283 11.62 -20.88 -13.41
CA ALA A 283 10.60 -21.81 -13.94
C ALA A 283 9.68 -22.35 -12.82
N GLU A 284 10.23 -22.71 -11.67
CA GLU A 284 9.44 -23.14 -10.50
C GLU A 284 8.53 -22.01 -9.99
N LEU A 285 9.07 -20.79 -9.86
CA LEU A 285 8.28 -19.62 -9.46
C LEU A 285 7.18 -19.29 -10.46
N TYR A 286 7.46 -19.42 -11.76
CA TYR A 286 6.46 -19.28 -12.81
C TYR A 286 5.34 -20.32 -12.67
N ASN A 287 5.68 -21.60 -12.49
CA ASN A 287 4.69 -22.67 -12.35
C ASN A 287 3.82 -22.46 -11.12
N HIS A 288 4.41 -22.06 -10.00
CA HIS A 288 3.68 -21.72 -8.78
C HIS A 288 2.74 -20.52 -8.99
N LEU A 289 3.20 -19.46 -9.67
CA LEU A 289 2.37 -18.32 -10.06
C LEU A 289 1.19 -18.77 -10.93
N PHE A 290 1.44 -19.53 -11.99
CA PHE A 290 0.40 -20.00 -12.90
C PHE A 290 -0.65 -20.85 -12.18
N GLN A 291 -0.22 -21.77 -11.31
CA GLN A 291 -1.14 -22.59 -10.51
C GLN A 291 -1.98 -21.74 -9.54
N SER A 292 -1.38 -20.70 -8.93
CA SER A 292 -2.11 -19.80 -8.02
C SER A 292 -3.17 -18.93 -8.71
N LEU A 293 -3.01 -18.67 -10.02
CA LEU A 293 -3.92 -17.85 -10.81
C LEU A 293 -4.95 -18.66 -11.61
N ARG A 294 -4.73 -19.97 -11.75
CA ARG A 294 -5.61 -20.88 -12.50
C ARG A 294 -7.04 -20.86 -11.94
N GLY A 295 -8.03 -20.79 -12.83
CA GLY A 295 -9.44 -20.64 -12.48
C GLY A 295 -9.84 -19.21 -12.09
N GLY A 296 -8.91 -18.25 -12.18
CA GLY A 296 -9.08 -16.87 -11.74
C GLY A 296 -8.61 -15.82 -12.73
N PHE A 297 -8.18 -16.18 -13.96
CA PHE A 297 -7.64 -15.21 -14.92
C PHE A 297 -8.65 -14.12 -15.30
N VAL A 298 -9.94 -14.46 -15.38
CA VAL A 298 -11.01 -13.49 -15.65
C VAL A 298 -11.13 -12.44 -14.53
N ALA A 299 -10.80 -12.80 -13.28
CA ALA A 299 -10.89 -11.91 -12.13
C ALA A 299 -9.80 -10.83 -12.11
N ILE A 300 -8.78 -10.94 -12.97
CA ILE A 300 -7.72 -9.92 -13.13
C ILE A 300 -8.29 -8.65 -13.78
N PHE A 301 -9.31 -8.80 -14.63
CA PHE A 301 -9.98 -7.67 -15.24
C PHE A 301 -10.84 -6.92 -14.21
N PRO A 302 -10.81 -5.58 -14.20
CA PRO A 302 -11.67 -4.80 -13.33
C PRO A 302 -13.15 -5.10 -13.61
N PRO A 303 -14.01 -5.09 -12.58
CA PRO A 303 -15.43 -5.42 -12.74
C PRO A 303 -16.14 -4.37 -13.60
N ALA A 304 -17.07 -4.83 -14.45
CA ALA A 304 -17.79 -4.01 -15.43
C ALA A 304 -18.49 -2.75 -14.87
N GLN A 305 -18.78 -2.71 -13.56
CA GLN A 305 -19.37 -1.54 -12.90
C GLN A 305 -18.43 -0.32 -12.87
N GLN A 306 -17.10 -0.51 -12.89
CA GLN A 306 -16.13 0.59 -13.02
C GLN A 306 -16.02 1.13 -14.46
N GLN A 307 -16.53 0.38 -15.44
CA GLN A 307 -16.56 0.78 -16.85
C GLN A 307 -17.76 1.66 -17.21
N ILE A 308 -18.76 1.76 -16.33
CA ILE A 308 -20.01 2.52 -16.53
C ILE A 308 -20.04 3.74 -15.60
N ASP A 309 -18.92 4.45 -15.46
CA ASP A 309 -18.99 5.82 -14.93
C ASP A 309 -19.53 6.73 -16.05
N LEU A 310 -20.79 7.15 -15.89
CA LEU A 310 -21.60 7.93 -16.84
C LEU A 310 -20.97 9.23 -17.35
N HIS A 311 -19.85 9.68 -16.78
CA HIS A 311 -19.17 10.91 -17.19
C HIS A 311 -17.97 10.70 -18.13
N GLN A 312 -17.33 9.53 -18.17
CA GLN A 312 -16.21 9.23 -19.10
C GLN A 312 -16.10 7.71 -19.40
N PRO A 313 -16.98 7.14 -20.25
CA PRO A 313 -16.93 5.72 -20.61
C PRO A 313 -15.61 5.29 -21.28
N ALA A 314 -14.90 6.24 -21.92
CA ALA A 314 -13.62 5.98 -22.60
C ALA A 314 -12.49 5.56 -21.65
N MET A 315 -12.39 6.19 -20.48
CA MET A 315 -11.30 5.94 -19.52
C MET A 315 -11.40 4.55 -18.88
N GLY A 316 -12.62 4.09 -18.57
CA GLY A 316 -12.86 2.75 -18.00
C GLY A 316 -12.52 1.61 -18.96
N LEU A 317 -12.68 1.83 -20.27
CA LEU A 317 -12.38 0.84 -21.31
C LEU A 317 -10.87 0.69 -21.59
N MET A 318 -10.08 1.72 -21.26
CA MET A 318 -8.62 1.71 -21.41
C MET A 318 -7.87 1.22 -20.15
N GLU A 319 -8.56 0.97 -19.04
CA GLU A 319 -7.90 0.50 -17.81
C GLU A 319 -7.42 -0.96 -17.88
N ASP A 320 -7.97 -1.72 -18.83
CA ASP A 320 -7.67 -3.14 -19.02
C ASP A 320 -6.28 -3.38 -19.63
N VAL A 321 -5.58 -2.32 -20.10
CA VAL A 321 -4.26 -2.40 -20.74
C VAL A 321 -3.26 -3.18 -19.89
N HIS A 322 -3.21 -2.94 -18.58
CA HIS A 322 -2.28 -3.63 -17.69
C HIS A 322 -2.59 -5.11 -17.51
N ALA A 323 -3.88 -5.48 -17.52
CA ALA A 323 -4.30 -6.88 -17.49
C ALA A 323 -3.87 -7.59 -18.78
N TRP A 324 -4.09 -6.96 -19.94
CA TRP A 324 -3.65 -7.51 -21.23
C TRP A 324 -2.11 -7.61 -21.34
N GLN A 325 -1.37 -6.60 -20.88
CA GLN A 325 0.09 -6.63 -20.81
C GLN A 325 0.62 -7.78 -19.94
N PHE A 326 -0.01 -7.99 -18.79
CA PHE A 326 0.35 -9.10 -17.91
C PHE A 326 0.03 -10.46 -18.54
N LEU A 327 -1.17 -10.64 -19.10
CA LEU A 327 -1.57 -11.89 -19.75
C LEU A 327 -0.65 -12.22 -20.94
N ALA A 328 -0.25 -11.21 -21.72
CA ALA A 328 0.70 -11.41 -22.80
C ALA A 328 2.08 -11.85 -22.28
N THR A 329 2.59 -11.20 -21.23
CA THR A 329 3.87 -11.58 -20.63
C THR A 329 3.81 -12.98 -20.03
N LEU A 330 2.68 -13.34 -19.40
CA LEU A 330 2.43 -14.68 -18.88
C LEU A 330 2.38 -15.73 -20.00
N ALA A 331 1.78 -15.39 -21.15
CA ALA A 331 1.67 -16.26 -22.32
C ALA A 331 3.02 -16.53 -23.00
N ILE A 332 3.90 -15.52 -23.07
CA ILE A 332 5.26 -15.68 -23.65
C ILE A 332 6.07 -16.68 -22.84
N SER A 333 5.96 -16.63 -21.51
CA SER A 333 6.69 -17.54 -20.61
C SER A 333 5.98 -18.89 -20.38
N ALA A 334 4.79 -19.12 -20.97
CA ALA A 334 3.99 -20.31 -20.78
C ALA A 334 4.42 -21.48 -21.69
N SER A 335 4.25 -22.71 -21.20
CA SER A 335 4.27 -23.90 -22.06
C SER A 335 3.01 -23.98 -22.93
N VAL A 336 3.05 -24.80 -23.98
CA VAL A 336 1.89 -24.99 -24.90
C VAL A 336 0.62 -25.40 -24.14
N ASP A 337 0.73 -26.32 -23.18
CA ASP A 337 -0.40 -26.75 -22.35
C ASP A 337 -0.95 -25.61 -21.48
N GLN A 338 -0.07 -24.79 -20.91
CA GLN A 338 -0.46 -23.62 -20.12
C GLN A 338 -1.10 -22.54 -20.98
N GLN A 339 -0.61 -22.33 -22.20
CA GLN A 339 -1.24 -21.44 -23.18
C GLN A 339 -2.66 -21.90 -23.52
N HIS A 340 -2.90 -23.20 -23.72
CA HIS A 340 -4.24 -23.73 -23.94
C HIS A 340 -5.20 -23.44 -22.78
N VAL A 341 -4.75 -23.63 -21.54
CA VAL A 341 -5.54 -23.29 -20.34
C VAL A 341 -5.84 -21.79 -20.29
N LEU A 342 -4.83 -20.95 -20.55
CA LEU A 342 -4.95 -19.50 -20.53
C LEU A 342 -5.97 -19.00 -21.58
N VAL A 343 -5.88 -19.51 -22.80
CA VAL A 343 -6.83 -19.19 -23.88
C VAL A 343 -8.24 -19.65 -23.52
N ALA A 344 -8.39 -20.85 -22.95
CA ALA A 344 -9.70 -21.37 -22.55
C ALA A 344 -10.38 -20.48 -21.50
N GLU A 345 -9.64 -20.00 -20.49
CA GLU A 345 -10.19 -19.16 -19.42
C GLU A 345 -10.47 -17.72 -19.89
N VAL A 346 -9.66 -17.13 -20.76
CA VAL A 346 -9.79 -15.72 -21.18
C VAL A 346 -10.63 -15.57 -22.46
N ARG A 347 -11.00 -16.67 -23.14
CA ARG A 347 -11.75 -16.66 -24.40
C ARG A 347 -12.98 -15.76 -24.38
N GLU A 348 -13.83 -15.88 -23.37
CA GLU A 348 -15.06 -15.09 -23.28
C GLU A 348 -14.76 -13.59 -23.21
N LYS A 349 -13.69 -13.20 -22.50
CA LYS A 349 -13.24 -11.80 -22.42
C LYS A 349 -12.67 -11.29 -23.73
N VAL A 350 -11.92 -12.11 -24.47
CA VAL A 350 -11.45 -11.77 -25.81
C VAL A 350 -12.65 -11.51 -26.74
N LEU A 351 -13.62 -12.42 -26.75
CA LEU A 351 -14.82 -12.30 -27.58
C LEU A 351 -15.66 -11.07 -27.20
N GLU A 352 -15.85 -10.82 -25.90
CA GLU A 352 -16.58 -9.65 -25.40
C GLU A 352 -15.96 -8.34 -25.92
N LYS A 353 -14.62 -8.20 -25.84
CA LYS A 353 -13.92 -6.99 -26.26
C LYS A 353 -13.88 -6.82 -27.79
N VAL A 354 -13.69 -7.91 -28.55
CA VAL A 354 -13.72 -7.87 -30.02
C VAL A 354 -15.13 -7.55 -30.53
N GLN A 355 -16.16 -8.17 -29.96
CA GLN A 355 -17.55 -7.85 -30.28
C GLN A 355 -17.90 -6.40 -29.94
N LEU A 356 -17.43 -5.90 -28.79
CA LEU A 356 -17.63 -4.50 -28.41
C LEU A 356 -16.97 -3.55 -29.41
N ALA A 357 -15.73 -3.83 -29.83
CA ALA A 357 -15.02 -3.05 -30.85
C ALA A 357 -15.76 -3.05 -32.20
N ASN A 358 -16.34 -4.19 -32.60
CA ASN A 358 -17.07 -4.34 -33.86
C ASN A 358 -18.54 -3.89 -33.81
N SER A 359 -19.11 -3.66 -32.62
CA SER A 359 -20.53 -3.35 -32.45
C SER A 359 -20.95 -1.97 -32.98
N GLY A 360 -20.00 -1.11 -33.36
CA GLY A 360 -20.25 0.28 -33.81
C GLY A 360 -20.78 1.22 -32.71
N ARG A 361 -20.88 0.74 -31.47
CA ARG A 361 -21.39 1.51 -30.31
C ARG A 361 -20.35 2.41 -29.66
N VAL A 362 -19.09 2.25 -30.03
CA VAL A 362 -17.93 2.87 -29.40
C VAL A 362 -17.20 3.72 -30.44
N PRO A 363 -16.68 4.91 -30.09
CA PRO A 363 -15.86 5.72 -30.99
C PRO A 363 -14.71 4.93 -31.62
N VAL A 364 -14.37 5.24 -32.88
CA VAL A 364 -13.38 4.52 -33.68
C VAL A 364 -12.01 4.44 -32.98
N GLU A 365 -11.59 5.50 -32.30
CA GLU A 365 -10.32 5.54 -31.53
C GLU A 365 -10.30 4.52 -30.39
N ILE A 366 -11.41 4.39 -29.66
CA ILE A 366 -11.53 3.47 -28.53
C ILE A 366 -11.67 2.03 -29.05
N ALA A 367 -12.40 1.82 -30.15
CA ALA A 367 -12.46 0.52 -30.81
C ALA A 367 -11.06 0.05 -31.27
N ALA A 368 -10.27 0.94 -31.87
CA ALA A 368 -8.89 0.64 -32.25
C ALA A 368 -8.01 0.30 -31.03
N ALA A 369 -8.15 1.05 -29.93
CA ALA A 369 -7.42 0.78 -28.69
C ALA A 369 -7.83 -0.57 -28.05
N LEU A 370 -9.11 -0.93 -28.07
CA LEU A 370 -9.60 -2.22 -27.57
C LEU A 370 -9.01 -3.39 -28.37
N THR A 371 -9.04 -3.29 -29.70
CA THR A 371 -8.44 -4.31 -30.59
C THR A 371 -6.92 -4.39 -30.36
N ALA A 372 -6.23 -3.25 -30.24
CA ALA A 372 -4.79 -3.22 -29.98
C ALA A 372 -4.42 -3.91 -28.64
N ASN A 373 -5.22 -3.69 -27.60
CA ASN A 373 -5.01 -4.32 -26.30
C ASN A 373 -5.18 -5.84 -26.34
N VAL A 374 -6.22 -6.33 -27.02
CA VAL A 374 -6.45 -7.76 -27.24
C VAL A 374 -5.32 -8.36 -28.09
N ASN A 375 -4.89 -7.65 -29.13
CA ASN A 375 -3.79 -8.07 -29.99
C ASN A 375 -2.46 -8.19 -29.25
N LEU A 376 -2.23 -7.41 -28.19
CA LEU A 376 -1.05 -7.56 -27.34
C LEU A 376 -0.95 -8.99 -26.77
N PHE A 377 -2.09 -9.55 -26.33
CA PHE A 377 -2.18 -10.93 -25.86
C PHE A 377 -2.17 -11.97 -26.99
N LEU A 378 -2.92 -11.74 -28.07
CA LEU A 378 -2.97 -12.70 -29.18
C LEU A 378 -1.62 -12.82 -29.89
N ASN A 379 -0.90 -11.72 -30.09
CA ASN A 379 0.42 -11.72 -30.72
C ASN A 379 1.44 -12.50 -29.89
N ALA A 380 1.33 -12.47 -28.56
CA ALA A 380 2.16 -13.30 -27.67
C ALA A 380 1.92 -14.81 -27.87
N LEU A 381 0.75 -15.20 -28.37
CA LEU A 381 0.40 -16.58 -28.73
C LEU A 381 0.63 -16.89 -30.23
N GLY A 382 1.12 -15.91 -31.01
CA GLY A 382 1.26 -16.04 -32.47
C GLY A 382 -0.06 -15.97 -33.25
N LEU A 383 -1.11 -15.42 -32.64
CA LEU A 383 -2.45 -15.24 -33.22
C LEU A 383 -2.74 -13.74 -33.44
N ASP A 384 -3.72 -13.42 -34.27
CA ASP A 384 -4.20 -12.04 -34.49
C ASP A 384 -5.72 -11.96 -34.34
N ALA A 385 -6.27 -10.84 -33.83
CA ALA A 385 -7.72 -10.67 -33.65
C ALA A 385 -8.47 -10.73 -34.98
N SER A 386 -7.83 -10.39 -36.10
CA SER A 386 -8.40 -10.55 -37.44
C SER A 386 -8.79 -12.00 -37.76
N GLN A 387 -8.09 -12.97 -37.18
CA GLN A 387 -8.34 -14.41 -37.35
C GLN A 387 -9.48 -14.92 -36.47
N VAL A 388 -9.86 -14.16 -35.44
CA VAL A 388 -10.96 -14.48 -34.51
C VAL A 388 -12.30 -13.91 -34.99
N ALA A 389 -12.26 -12.94 -35.91
CA ALA A 389 -13.43 -12.18 -36.37
C ALA A 389 -14.17 -12.79 -37.58
N MET A 390 -13.99 -14.10 -37.87
CA MET A 390 -14.77 -14.81 -38.90
C MET A 390 -15.93 -15.60 -38.30
#